data_AF-A0A1Z2SLA4-F1
#
_entry.id   AF-A0A1Z2SLA4-F1
#
_cell.length_a   1.000
_cell.length_b   1.000
_cell.length_c   1.000
_cell.angle_alpha   90.00
_cell.angle_beta   90.00
_cell.angle_gamma   90.00
#
_symmetry.space_group_name_H-M   'P 1'
#
loop_
_entity.id
_entity.type
_entity.pdbx_description
1 polymer ?
#
loop_
_entity_poly.entity_id
_entity_poly.type
_entity_poly.pdbx_seq_one_letter_code
_entity_poly.pdbx_strand_id
1 'polypeptide(L)'
;MDSILRYLAEAYFHQDWRYDHTTSKSLMESFVKCETEDTVHELYSCLLALRETDDLPQSFINDIGGSFRPESEGMSSYQWIDMSLSLLLSDNDESTNQ
;
A
#
# COMPACT_ATOMS: atom_id res chain seq x y z
N MET A 1 6.19 -13.52 -4.70
CA MET A 1 5.26 -13.01 -3.68
C MET A 1 5.77 -11.72 -3.04
N ASP A 2 7.09 -11.45 -3.01
CA ASP A 2 7.65 -10.25 -2.35
C ASP A 2 8.00 -9.04 -3.24
N SER A 3 7.98 -9.15 -4.58
CA SER A 3 8.52 -8.07 -5.45
C SER A 3 7.76 -6.76 -5.32
N ILE A 4 6.43 -6.79 -5.40
CA ILE A 4 5.63 -5.57 -5.42
C ILE A 4 5.53 -4.89 -4.04
N LEU A 5 5.42 -5.66 -2.97
CA LEU A 5 5.41 -5.10 -1.61
C LEU A 5 6.75 -4.50 -1.25
N ARG A 6 7.85 -5.16 -1.66
CA ARG A 6 9.19 -4.62 -1.47
C ARG A 6 9.41 -3.37 -2.29
N TYR A 7 8.91 -3.32 -3.52
CA TYR A 7 8.91 -2.11 -4.33
C TYR A 7 8.16 -0.96 -3.64
N LEU A 8 6.93 -1.19 -3.18
CA LEU A 8 6.17 -0.20 -2.41
C LEU A 8 6.95 0.26 -1.17
N ALA A 9 7.56 -0.68 -0.44
CA ALA A 9 8.31 -0.38 0.78
C ALA A 9 9.56 0.47 0.51
N GLU A 10 10.36 0.12 -0.50
CA GLU A 10 11.63 0.77 -0.78
C GLU A 10 11.47 2.07 -1.60
N ALA A 11 10.55 2.10 -2.58
CA ALA A 11 10.39 3.23 -3.49
C ALA A 11 9.43 4.30 -2.99
N TYR A 12 8.38 3.92 -2.25
CA TYR A 12 7.37 4.86 -1.76
C TYR A 12 7.50 5.08 -0.26
N PHE A 13 7.59 4.02 0.54
CA PHE A 13 7.78 4.14 1.99
C PHE A 13 9.25 4.24 2.41
N HIS A 14 10.08 4.95 1.63
CA HIS A 14 11.47 5.27 2.01
C HIS A 14 11.56 6.10 3.30
N GLN A 15 12.76 6.29 3.85
CA GLN A 15 12.96 6.93 5.18
C GLN A 15 12.28 8.29 5.34
N ASP A 16 12.35 9.12 4.30
CA ASP A 16 11.79 10.47 4.29
C ASP A 16 10.46 10.57 3.53
N TRP A 17 9.69 9.49 3.38
CA TRP A 17 8.44 9.49 2.61
C TRP A 17 7.44 10.58 3.04
N ARG A 18 7.52 11.02 4.31
CA ARG A 18 6.71 12.13 4.85
C ARG A 18 7.06 13.52 4.28
N TYR A 19 8.19 13.65 3.59
CA TYR A 19 8.55 14.87 2.86
C TYR A 19 7.68 15.03 1.60
N ASP A 20 7.38 13.92 0.94
CA ASP A 20 6.62 13.88 -0.31
C ASP A 20 5.11 13.69 -0.05
N HIS A 21 4.76 12.99 1.02
CA HIS A 21 3.38 12.63 1.34
C HIS A 21 3.03 12.88 2.81
N THR A 22 1.97 13.64 3.07
CA THR A 22 1.54 13.95 4.44
C THR A 22 1.07 12.72 5.22
N THR A 23 0.45 11.76 4.51
CA THR A 23 -0.11 10.53 5.09
C THR A 23 0.11 9.33 4.20
N SER A 24 0.09 8.13 4.78
CA SER A 24 0.17 6.87 4.03
C SER A 24 -0.97 6.75 3.01
N LYS A 25 -2.15 7.30 3.33
CA LYS A 25 -3.27 7.43 2.39
C LYS A 25 -2.88 8.24 1.14
N SER A 26 -2.30 9.43 1.32
CA SER A 26 -1.91 10.29 0.19
C SER A 26 -0.79 9.67 -0.66
N LEU A 27 0.07 8.86 -0.05
CA LEU A 27 1.09 8.09 -0.75
C LEU A 27 0.46 6.97 -1.58
N MET A 28 -0.50 6.23 -1.03
CA MET A 28 -1.24 5.19 -1.78
C MET A 28 -2.06 5.78 -2.93
N GLU A 29 -2.68 6.96 -2.74
CA GLU A 29 -3.34 7.70 -3.82
C GLU A 29 -2.34 8.11 -4.92
N SER A 30 -1.11 8.46 -4.55
CA SER A 30 -0.05 8.76 -5.52
C SER A 30 0.45 7.51 -6.24
N PHE A 31 0.58 6.39 -5.52
CA PHE A 31 0.95 5.11 -6.09
C PHE A 31 -0.02 4.71 -7.20
N VAL A 32 -1.32 4.73 -6.90
CA VAL A 32 -2.39 4.41 -7.86
C VAL A 32 -2.30 5.28 -9.12
N LYS A 33 -2.08 6.59 -8.96
CA LYS A 33 -1.99 7.53 -10.09
C LYS A 33 -0.73 7.41 -10.95
N CYS A 34 0.38 6.99 -10.35
CA CYS A 34 1.69 6.98 -11.01
C CYS A 34 2.04 5.64 -11.62
N GLU A 35 1.50 4.56 -11.08
CA GLU A 35 1.80 3.19 -11.49
C GLU A 35 0.85 2.70 -12.58
N THR A 36 1.24 1.61 -13.24
CA THR A 36 0.39 0.95 -14.23
C THR A 36 -0.74 0.15 -13.57
N GLU A 37 -1.83 -0.08 -14.30
CA GLU A 37 -2.92 -0.95 -13.85
C GLU A 37 -2.41 -2.33 -13.41
N ASP A 38 -1.49 -2.94 -14.16
CA ASP A 38 -0.89 -4.23 -13.82
C ASP A 38 -0.16 -4.18 -12.47
N THR A 39 0.63 -3.12 -12.22
CA THR A 39 1.33 -2.90 -10.95
C THR A 39 0.33 -2.75 -9.80
N VAL A 40 -0.74 -1.97 -10.00
CA VAL A 40 -1.80 -1.73 -9.01
C VAL A 40 -2.55 -3.03 -8.69
N HIS A 41 -2.88 -3.83 -9.70
CA HIS A 41 -3.52 -5.14 -9.54
C HIS A 41 -2.61 -6.16 -8.83
N GLU A 42 -1.30 -6.16 -9.11
CA GLU A 42 -0.34 -7.01 -8.41
C GLU A 42 -0.29 -6.65 -6.92
N LEU A 43 -0.22 -5.35 -6.60
CA LEU A 43 -0.22 -4.89 -5.21
C LEU A 43 -1.54 -5.23 -4.50
N TYR A 44 -2.68 -5.02 -5.16
CA TYR A 44 -4.00 -5.38 -4.63
C TYR A 44 -4.06 -6.85 -4.25
N SER A 45 -3.66 -7.73 -5.18
CA SER A 45 -3.65 -9.19 -4.96
C SER A 45 -2.75 -9.59 -3.79
N CYS A 46 -1.61 -8.91 -3.66
CA CYS A 46 -0.65 -9.16 -2.58
C CYS A 46 -1.18 -8.70 -1.22
N LEU A 47 -1.76 -7.51 -1.13
CA LEU A 47 -2.37 -6.99 0.10
C LEU A 47 -3.59 -7.81 0.52
N LEU A 48 -4.38 -8.32 -0.44
CA LEU A 48 -5.49 -9.21 -0.16
C LEU A 48 -5.00 -10.53 0.45
N ALA A 49 -3.91 -11.11 -0.07
CA ALA A 49 -3.30 -12.30 0.53
C ALA A 49 -2.74 -12.04 1.95
N LEU A 50 -2.10 -10.89 2.17
CA LEU A 50 -1.66 -10.48 3.51
C LEU A 50 -2.84 -10.29 4.47
N ARG A 51 -3.97 -9.79 3.97
CA ARG A 51 -5.16 -9.54 4.79
C ARG A 51 -5.71 -10.81 5.43
N GLU A 52 -5.60 -11.93 4.73
CA GLU A 52 -6.00 -13.27 5.14
C GLU A 52 -4.95 -13.99 5.99
N THR A 53 -3.78 -13.37 6.22
CA THR A 53 -2.74 -13.94 7.08
C THR A 53 -3.07 -13.68 8.55
N ASP A 54 -2.98 -14.74 9.36
CA ASP A 54 -3.08 -14.64 10.81
C ASP A 54 -1.86 -13.94 11.40
N ASP A 55 -2.09 -13.03 12.35
CA ASP A 55 -1.06 -12.32 13.12
C ASP A 55 -0.07 -11.48 12.28
N LEU A 56 -0.60 -10.65 11.38
CA LEU A 56 0.22 -9.70 10.61
C LEU A 56 0.83 -8.64 11.55
N PRO A 57 2.17 -8.56 11.65
CA PRO A 57 2.83 -7.63 12.57
C PRO A 57 2.65 -6.17 12.11
N GLN A 58 2.74 -5.23 13.06
CA GLN A 58 2.78 -3.79 12.76
C GLN A 58 4.00 -3.39 11.92
N SER A 59 5.09 -4.14 12.04
CA SER A 59 6.34 -3.88 11.33
C SER A 59 6.39 -4.44 9.90
N PHE A 60 5.34 -5.05 9.36
CA PHE A 60 5.44 -5.84 8.12
C PHE A 60 6.04 -5.07 6.92
N ILE A 61 5.78 -3.76 6.81
CA ILE A 61 6.40 -2.89 5.78
C ILE A 61 7.88 -2.58 6.12
N ASN A 62 8.23 -2.43 7.40
CA ASN A 62 9.63 -2.25 7.81
C ASN A 62 10.47 -3.50 7.64
N ASP A 63 9.88 -4.67 7.88
CA ASP A 63 10.56 -5.96 7.81
C ASP A 63 11.05 -6.25 6.37
N ILE A 64 10.46 -5.57 5.38
CA ILE A 64 10.83 -5.65 3.95
C ILE A 64 11.54 -4.37 3.45
N GLY A 65 12.04 -3.51 4.33
CA GLY A 65 12.91 -2.38 3.99
C GLY A 65 12.24 -1.00 3.95
N GLY A 66 10.93 -0.92 4.16
CA GLY A 66 10.23 0.35 4.25
C GLY A 66 10.39 1.04 5.61
N SER A 67 9.94 2.28 5.72
CA SER A 67 10.03 3.11 6.93
C SER A 67 8.66 3.47 7.51
N PHE A 68 7.60 2.92 6.93
CA PHE A 68 6.23 3.13 7.41
C PHE A 68 5.81 2.11 8.46
N ARG A 69 5.05 2.61 9.43
CA ARG A 69 4.42 1.86 10.52
C ARG A 69 2.97 2.32 10.64
N PRO A 70 1.97 1.43 10.50
CA PRO A 70 0.55 1.79 10.63
C PRO A 70 0.23 2.56 11.92
N GLU A 71 0.86 2.20 13.04
CA GLU A 71 0.62 2.83 14.34
C GLU A 71 1.05 4.30 14.38
N SER A 72 1.98 4.72 13.49
CA SER A 72 2.38 6.13 13.36
C SER A 72 1.24 7.03 12.87
N GLU A 73 0.16 6.44 12.34
CA GLU A 73 -1.06 7.11 11.93
C GLU A 73 -2.29 6.65 12.73
N GLY A 74 -2.08 5.98 13.86
CA GLY A 74 -3.16 5.49 14.72
C GLY A 74 -3.95 4.32 14.13
N MET A 75 -3.38 3.59 13.16
CA MET A 75 -3.99 2.41 12.54
C MET A 75 -3.27 1.13 12.98
N SER A 76 -3.97 0.00 12.94
CA SER A 76 -3.34 -1.32 12.89
C SER A 76 -2.95 -1.68 11.45
N SER A 77 -2.04 -2.64 11.25
CA SER A 77 -1.74 -3.22 9.93
C SER A 77 -2.99 -3.60 9.13
N TYR A 78 -3.95 -4.25 9.78
CA TYR A 78 -5.20 -4.65 9.13
C TYR A 78 -6.04 -3.44 8.69
N GLN A 79 -6.17 -2.41 9.53
CA GLN A 79 -6.88 -1.19 9.16
C GLN A 79 -6.20 -0.47 7.99
N TRP A 80 -4.87 -0.44 7.97
CA TRP A 80 -4.10 0.15 6.88
C TRP A 80 -4.27 -0.64 5.57
N ILE A 81 -4.25 -1.98 5.63
CA ILE A 81 -4.51 -2.83 4.47
C ILE A 81 -5.92 -2.61 3.93
N ASP A 82 -6.94 -2.58 4.78
CA ASP A 82 -8.34 -2.38 4.36
C ASP A 82 -8.53 -1.02 3.64
N MET A 83 -7.87 0.02 4.15
CA MET A 83 -7.83 1.34 3.51
C MET A 83 -7.09 1.32 2.18
N SER A 84 -5.94 0.65 2.11
CA SER A 84 -5.14 0.51 0.88
C SER A 84 -5.89 -0.26 -0.21
N LEU A 85 -6.54 -1.37 0.14
CA LEU A 85 -7.38 -2.16 -0.79
C LEU A 85 -8.54 -1.32 -1.35
N SER A 86 -9.17 -0.48 -0.53
CA SER A 86 -10.25 0.42 -0.98
C SER A 86 -9.77 1.43 -2.03
N LEU A 87 -8.56 1.96 -1.87
CA LEU A 87 -7.96 2.90 -2.82
C LEU A 87 -7.58 2.21 -4.14
N LEU A 88 -6.98 1.03 -4.06
CA LEU A 88 -6.54 0.26 -5.23
C LEU A 88 -7.72 -0.22 -6.11
N LEU A 89 -8.92 -0.35 -5.54
CA LEU A 89 -10.15 -0.65 -6.29
C LEU A 89 -10.77 0.58 -6.96
N SER A 90 -10.55 1.78 -6.41
CA SER A 90 -11.28 2.99 -6.81
C SER A 90 -10.92 3.53 -8.20
N ASP A 91 -9.77 3.15 -8.78
CA ASP A 91 -9.37 3.55 -10.15
C ASP A 91 -9.81 2.56 -11.23
N ASN A 92 -10.29 1.37 -10.86
CA ASN A 92 -10.71 0.34 -11.82
C ASN A 92 -12.15 0.53 -12.33
N ASP A 93 -12.94 1.42 -11.73
CA ASP A 93 -14.34 1.65 -12.12
C ASP A 93 -14.52 2.75 -13.19
N GLU A 94 -13.51 3.57 -13.49
CA GLU A 94 -13.63 4.62 -14.52
C GLU A 94 -13.36 4.15 -15.96
N SER A 95 -12.91 2.91 -16.17
CA SER A 95 -12.59 2.37 -17.51
C SER A 95 -13.75 1.65 -18.24
N THR A 96 -14.98 1.65 -17.69
CA THR A 96 -16.14 0.96 -18.31
C THR A 96 -17.26 1.89 -18.77
N ASN A 97 -16.94 3.08 -19.30
CA ASN A 97 -17.92 3.88 -20.07
C ASN A 97 -17.22 4.83 -21.05
N GLN A 98 -16.83 4.34 -22.24
CA GLN A 98 -16.80 5.13 -23.47
C GLN A 98 -17.02 4.27 -24.71
#